data_AF-A0A433V9L1-F1
#
_entry.id   AF-A0A433V9L1-F1
#
_cell.length_a   1.000
_cell.length_b   1.000
_cell.length_c   1.000
_cell.angle_alpha   90.00
_cell.angle_beta   90.00
_cell.angle_gamma   90.00
#
_symmetry.space_group_name_H-M   'P 1'
#
loop_
_entity.id
_entity.type
_entity.pdbx_description
1 polymer ?
#
loop_
_entity_poly.entity_id
_entity_poly.type
_entity_poly.pdbx_seq_one_letter_code
_entity_poly.pdbx_strand_id
1 'polypeptide(L)'
;MLSTDLLQFDITSLPEFTLGKDLSQILNVGAATLHRYQRMAKILIEDYRETHTERLPLTRYQCWVLIQINDAFKVFKNKKFIVDKIKASPADFSKYAYRKQTGFKH
;
A
#
# COMPACT_ATOMS: atom_id res chain seq x y z
N MET A 1 4.55 20.27 11.74
CA MET A 1 4.95 18.86 11.88
C MET A 1 3.77 18.12 12.49
N LEU A 2 3.02 17.36 11.69
CA LEU A 2 1.95 16.52 12.23
C LEU A 2 2.60 15.23 12.73
N SER A 3 2.63 15.06 14.06
CA SER A 3 2.90 13.77 14.71
C SER A 3 1.80 12.82 14.25
N THR A 4 2.14 11.94 13.31
CA THR A 4 1.29 10.87 12.80
C THR A 4 1.66 9.58 13.54
N ASP A 5 1.30 9.49 14.82
CA ASP A 5 1.09 8.21 15.48
C ASP A 5 -0.26 7.62 15.02
N LEU A 6 -0.38 7.43 13.70
CA LEU A 6 -1.30 6.42 13.17
C LEU A 6 -0.60 5.10 13.47
N LEU A 7 -1.13 4.32 14.40
CA LEU A 7 -0.70 2.95 14.72
C LEU A 7 -0.26 2.24 13.43
N GLN A 8 1.05 2.27 13.19
CA GLN A 8 1.59 1.93 11.89
C GLN A 8 1.51 0.42 11.83
N PHE A 9 0.61 -0.09 10.98
CA PHE A 9 0.44 -1.52 10.81
C PHE A 9 1.82 -2.14 10.54
N ASP A 10 2.24 -3.05 11.40
CA ASP A 10 3.55 -3.68 11.28
C ASP A 10 3.55 -4.63 10.10
N ILE A 11 4.02 -4.13 8.95
CA ILE A 11 4.10 -4.89 7.72
C ILE A 11 5.05 -6.10 7.83
N THR A 12 6.01 -6.06 8.76
CA THR A 12 6.98 -7.15 8.94
C THR A 12 6.32 -8.40 9.55
N SER A 13 5.18 -8.21 10.23
CA SER A 13 4.34 -9.29 10.75
C SER A 13 3.59 -10.07 9.66
N LEU A 14 3.42 -9.50 8.46
CA LEU A 14 2.80 -10.23 7.35
C LEU A 14 3.74 -11.30 6.79
N PRO A 15 3.21 -12.41 6.27
CA PRO A 15 3.99 -13.31 5.43
C PRO A 15 4.61 -12.56 4.24
N GLU A 16 5.68 -13.10 3.67
CA GLU A 16 6.32 -12.53 2.47
C GLU A 16 5.30 -12.31 1.34
N PHE A 17 4.34 -13.23 1.24
CA PHE A 17 3.26 -13.25 0.28
C PHE A 17 1.90 -13.35 0.98
N THR A 18 1.01 -12.39 0.74
CA THR A 18 -0.33 -12.30 1.36
C THR A 18 -1.41 -12.30 0.30
N LEU A 19 -2.45 -13.13 0.41
CA LEU A 19 -3.54 -13.11 -0.56
C LEU A 19 -4.35 -11.82 -0.41
N GLY A 20 -4.86 -11.30 -1.53
CA GLY A 20 -5.71 -10.10 -1.51
C GLY A 20 -6.93 -10.23 -0.59
N LYS A 21 -7.51 -11.43 -0.49
CA LYS A 21 -8.62 -11.68 0.46
C LYS A 21 -8.20 -11.49 1.92
N ASP A 22 -7.00 -11.95 2.28
CA ASP A 22 -6.51 -11.88 3.66
C ASP A 22 -6.19 -10.42 4.01
N LEU A 23 -5.53 -9.72 3.08
CA LEU A 23 -5.28 -8.28 3.24
C LEU A 23 -6.59 -7.47 3.34
N SER A 24 -7.63 -7.84 2.59
CA SER A 24 -8.94 -7.16 2.68
C SER A 24 -9.58 -7.31 4.06
N GLN A 25 -9.45 -8.49 4.67
CA GLN A 25 -9.92 -8.75 6.03
C GLN A 25 -9.11 -7.96 7.06
N ILE A 26 -7.78 -7.98 6.94
CA ILE A 26 -6.86 -7.24 7.83
C ILE A 26 -7.17 -5.73 7.81
N LEU A 27 -7.42 -5.17 6.62
CA LEU A 27 -7.73 -3.75 6.47
C LEU A 27 -9.19 -3.40 6.78
N ASN A 28 -10.04 -4.41 7.00
CA ASN A 28 -11.49 -4.28 7.14
C ASN A 28 -12.11 -3.49 5.97
N VAL A 29 -11.76 -3.87 4.73
CA VAL A 29 -12.29 -3.26 3.51
C VAL A 29 -12.86 -4.33 2.58
N GLY A 30 -13.88 -3.98 1.81
CA GLY A 30 -14.43 -4.88 0.80
C GLY A 30 -13.41 -5.21 -0.30
N ALA A 31 -13.49 -6.41 -0.86
CA ALA A 31 -12.60 -6.86 -1.94
C ALA A 31 -12.60 -5.90 -3.16
N ALA A 32 -13.75 -5.32 -3.49
CA ALA A 32 -13.87 -4.31 -4.55
C ALA A 32 -13.08 -3.03 -4.25
N THR A 33 -13.04 -2.61 -2.98
CA THR A 33 -12.26 -1.46 -2.52
C THR A 33 -10.77 -1.75 -2.63
N LEU A 34 -10.32 -2.91 -2.16
CA LEU A 34 -8.93 -3.32 -2.29
C LEU A 34 -8.50 -3.39 -3.77
N HIS A 35 -9.35 -3.96 -4.65
CA HIS A 35 -9.09 -3.99 -6.08
C HIS A 35 -8.94 -2.58 -6.69
N ARG A 36 -9.74 -1.60 -6.25
CA ARG A 36 -9.58 -0.19 -6.66
C ARG A 36 -8.23 0.38 -6.23
N TYR A 37 -7.77 0.07 -5.01
CA TYR A 37 -6.46 0.49 -4.52
C TYR A 37 -5.33 -0.13 -5.35
N GLN A 38 -5.42 -1.42 -5.67
CA GLN A 38 -4.45 -2.10 -6.53
C GLN A 38 -4.38 -1.47 -7.92
N ARG A 39 -5.53 -1.19 -8.56
CA ARG A 39 -5.55 -0.52 -9.87
C ARG A 39 -4.91 0.86 -9.81
N MET A 40 -5.15 1.62 -8.74
CA MET A 40 -4.53 2.92 -8.54
C MET A 40 -3.01 2.80 -8.41
N ALA A 41 -2.53 1.90 -7.54
CA ALA A 41 -1.11 1.67 -7.34
C ALA A 41 -0.40 1.21 -8.62
N LYS A 42 -1.00 0.29 -9.38
CA LYS A 42 -0.48 -0.16 -10.69
C LYS A 42 -0.31 0.97 -11.70
N ILE A 43 -1.20 1.97 -11.67
CA ILE A 43 -1.14 3.10 -12.61
C ILE A 43 -0.11 4.13 -12.17
N LEU A 44 -0.05 4.42 -10.86
CA LEU A 44 0.67 5.58 -10.34
C LEU A 44 2.08 5.28 -9.79
N ILE A 45 2.37 4.03 -9.42
CA ILE A 45 3.61 3.65 -8.77
C ILE A 45 4.31 2.63 -9.65
N GLU A 46 5.46 3.02 -10.21
CA GLU A 46 6.22 2.23 -11.18
C GLU A 46 6.65 0.88 -10.59
N ASP A 47 7.28 0.92 -9.42
CA ASP A 47 7.76 -0.24 -8.66
C ASP A 47 6.64 -1.23 -8.26
N TYR A 48 5.38 -0.80 -8.23
CA TYR A 48 4.25 -1.64 -7.84
C TYR A 48 3.95 -2.73 -8.88
N ARG A 49 4.37 -2.51 -10.13
CA ARG A 49 4.07 -3.38 -11.28
C ARG A 49 4.85 -4.67 -11.32
N GLU A 50 5.75 -4.93 -10.37
CA GLU A 50 6.50 -6.18 -10.34
C GLU A 50 5.55 -7.37 -10.44
N THR A 51 5.74 -8.08 -11.55
CA THR A 51 5.21 -9.38 -11.94
C THR A 51 4.03 -9.82 -11.08
N HIS A 52 2.80 -9.69 -11.58
CA HIS A 52 1.87 -10.83 -11.71
C HIS A 52 0.42 -10.46 -12.08
N THR A 53 -0.20 -11.44 -12.73
CA THR A 53 -1.63 -11.59 -13.00
C THR A 53 -2.45 -11.55 -11.70
N GLU A 54 -3.74 -11.22 -11.78
CA GLU A 54 -4.66 -11.01 -10.63
C GLU A 54 -4.82 -12.20 -9.67
N ARG A 55 -4.09 -13.30 -9.88
CA ARG A 55 -4.20 -14.58 -9.17
C ARG A 55 -3.04 -14.92 -8.24
N LEU A 56 -1.97 -14.12 -8.21
CA LEU A 56 -0.82 -14.38 -7.33
C LEU A 56 -0.84 -13.51 -6.07
N PRO A 57 -0.29 -14.03 -4.95
CA PRO A 57 -0.31 -13.31 -3.68
C PRO A 57 0.51 -12.02 -3.76
N LEU A 58 0.11 -11.03 -2.96
CA LEU A 58 0.74 -9.72 -2.85
C LEU A 58 2.03 -9.82 -2.04
N THR A 59 3.10 -9.18 -2.50
CA THR A 59 4.33 -9.06 -1.70
C THR A 59 4.11 -8.13 -0.49
N ARG A 60 4.96 -8.22 0.53
CA ARG A 60 4.95 -7.25 1.65
C ARG A 60 5.00 -5.80 1.19
N TYR A 61 5.81 -5.51 0.16
CA TYR A 61 5.88 -4.17 -0.42
C TYR A 61 4.53 -3.74 -1.02
N GLN A 62 3.88 -4.61 -1.79
CA GLN A 62 2.56 -4.30 -2.34
C GLN A 62 1.50 -4.12 -1.23
N CYS A 63 1.53 -4.96 -0.21
CA CYS A 63 0.67 -4.81 0.96
C CYS A 63 0.89 -3.46 1.65
N TRP A 64 2.14 -3.06 1.85
CA TRP A 64 2.51 -1.77 2.43
C TRP A 64 1.95 -0.59 1.62
N VAL A 65 2.12 -0.60 0.29
CA VAL A 65 1.54 0.44 -0.57
C VAL A 65 0.01 0.53 -0.41
N LEU A 66 -0.68 -0.61 -0.38
CA LEU A 66 -2.14 -0.65 -0.24
C LEU A 66 -2.62 -0.18 1.14
N ILE A 67 -1.87 -0.49 2.19
CA ILE A 67 -2.11 0.03 3.55
C ILE A 67 -2.00 1.55 3.55
N GLN A 68 -0.94 2.11 2.97
CA GLN A 68 -0.75 3.56 2.90
C GLN A 68 -1.87 4.26 2.13
N ILE A 69 -2.33 3.67 1.03
CA ILE A 69 -3.50 4.17 0.28
C ILE A 69 -4.76 4.12 1.14
N ASN A 70 -5.01 3.01 1.83
CA ASN A 70 -6.17 2.84 2.71
C ASN A 70 -6.18 3.88 3.83
N ASP A 71 -5.03 4.12 4.48
CA ASP A 71 -4.92 5.10 5.55
C ASP A 71 -5.11 6.52 5.04
N ALA A 72 -4.60 6.84 3.85
CA ALA A 72 -4.91 8.11 3.18
C ALA A 72 -6.42 8.25 2.89
N PHE A 73 -7.11 7.17 2.50
CA PHE A 73 -8.57 7.19 2.31
C PHE A 73 -9.34 7.39 3.61
N LYS A 74 -8.88 6.82 4.74
CA LYS A 74 -9.49 7.04 6.06
C LYS A 74 -9.42 8.51 6.49
N VAL A 75 -8.30 9.18 6.20
CA VAL A 75 -8.07 10.58 6.59
C VAL A 75 -8.78 11.54 5.65
N PHE A 76 -8.53 11.45 4.34
CA PHE A 76 -8.95 12.49 3.39
C PHE A 76 -10.29 12.23 2.73
N LYS A 77 -10.76 10.97 2.70
CA LYS A 77 -12.01 10.53 2.04
C LYS A 77 -12.18 11.00 0.58
N ASN A 78 -11.10 11.47 -0.06
CA ASN A 78 -11.12 12.06 -1.39
C ASN A 78 -10.09 11.38 -2.30
N LYS A 79 -10.58 10.67 -3.32
CA LYS A 79 -9.73 9.96 -4.29
C LYS A 79 -8.79 10.91 -5.04
N LYS A 80 -9.26 12.08 -5.47
CA LYS A 80 -8.44 13.01 -6.27
C LYS A 80 -7.23 13.47 -5.46
N PHE A 81 -7.45 13.86 -4.21
CA PHE A 81 -6.39 14.27 -3.30
C PHE A 81 -5.31 13.18 -3.13
N ILE A 82 -5.72 11.93 -2.96
CA ILE A 82 -4.79 10.80 -2.80
C ILE A 82 -3.98 10.57 -4.07
N VAL A 83 -4.63 10.62 -5.24
CA VAL A 83 -3.95 10.51 -6.54
C VAL A 83 -2.94 11.64 -6.72
N ASP A 84 -3.33 12.88 -6.40
CA ASP A 84 -2.46 14.05 -6.53
C ASP A 84 -1.26 13.95 -5.57
N LYS A 85 -1.47 13.43 -4.35
CA LYS A 85 -0.39 13.17 -3.38
C LYS A 85 0.61 12.12 -3.88
N ILE A 86 0.13 11.00 -4.40
CA ILE A 86 1.00 9.94 -4.96
C ILE A 86 1.81 10.50 -6.14
N LYS A 87 1.18 11.28 -7.02
CA LYS A 87 1.86 11.89 -8.17
C LYS A 87 2.88 12.96 -7.78
N ALA A 88 2.61 13.73 -6.73
CA ALA A 88 3.53 14.76 -6.24
C ALA A 88 4.77 14.17 -5.58
N SER A 89 4.67 12.96 -5.01
CA SER A 89 5.76 12.34 -4.26
C SER A 89 5.81 10.82 -4.50
N PRO A 90 6.08 10.35 -5.73
CA PRO A 90 6.10 8.93 -6.05
C PRO A 90 7.22 8.18 -5.30
N ALA A 91 8.32 8.87 -4.95
CA ALA A 91 9.42 8.32 -4.17
C ALA A 91 8.98 7.85 -2.77
N ASP A 92 7.95 8.48 -2.18
CA ASP A 92 7.42 8.10 -0.87
C ASP A 92 6.71 6.74 -0.91
N PHE A 93 6.36 6.25 -2.10
CA PHE A 93 5.75 4.95 -2.32
C PHE A 93 6.71 3.94 -2.94
N SER A 94 7.99 4.28 -3.09
CA SER A 94 8.99 3.41 -3.71
C SER A 94 9.42 2.25 -2.80
N LYS A 95 10.06 1.25 -3.39
CA LYS A 95 10.74 0.18 -2.63
C LYS A 95 11.81 0.72 -1.68
N TYR A 96 12.49 1.80 -2.07
CA TYR A 96 13.48 2.44 -1.22
C TYR A 96 12.84 3.00 0.06
N ALA A 97 11.71 3.71 -0.07
CA ALA A 97 10.95 4.21 1.08
C ALA A 97 10.46 3.06 1.98
N TYR A 98 9.94 1.99 1.38
CA TYR A 98 9.55 0.78 2.09
C TYR A 98 10.71 0.18 2.91
N ARG A 99 11.90 0.01 2.30
CA ARG A 99 13.08 -0.53 3.00
C ARG A 99 13.54 0.36 4.14
N LYS A 100 13.54 1.68 3.92
CA LYS A 100 13.90 2.67 4.94
C LYS A 100 12.94 2.61 6.14
N GLN A 101 11.64 2.45 5.90
CA GLN A 101 10.63 2.38 6.96
C GLN A 101 10.69 1.05 7.74
N THR A 102 10.90 -0.07 7.05
CA THR A 102 10.85 -1.41 7.65
C THR A 102 12.17 -1.85 8.27
N GLY A 103 13.24 -1.08 8.09
CA GLY A 103 14.56 -1.43 8.61
C GLY A 103 15.14 -2.72 8.02
N PHE A 104 14.62 -3.18 6.87
CA PHE A 104 15.06 -4.41 6.21
C PHE A 104 16.55 -4.30 5.85
N LYS A 105 17.40 -4.90 6.68
CA LYS A 105 18.80 -5.17 6.37
C LYS A 105 18.85 -6.52 5.65
N HIS A 106 19.62 -6.56 4.56
CA HIS A 106 19.82 -7.73 3.70
C HIS A 106 20.14 -9.00 4.47
#